data_AF-A0A2A5V2J4-F1
#
_entry.id   AF-A0A2A5V2J4-F1
#
_cell.length_a   1.000
_cell.length_b   1.000
_cell.length_c   1.000
_cell.angle_alpha   90.00
_cell.angle_beta   90.00
_cell.angle_gamma   90.00
#
_symmetry.space_group_name_H-M   'P 1'
#
loop_
_entity.id
_entity.type
_entity.pdbx_description
1 polymer ?
#
loop_
_entity_poly.entity_id
_entity_poly.type
_entity_poly.pdbx_seq_one_letter_code
_entity_poly.pdbx_strand_id
1 'polypeptide(L)' 'MENFKDKKNDDILEKLVHINRITKVVKGGRRFGFSALVVVGNQAGKIGIAHAKAKQVPDA' A
#
# COMPACT_ATOMS: atom_id res chain seq x y z
N MET A 1 -7.72 11.50 -28.43
CA MET A 1 -7.06 11.77 -27.14
C MET A 1 -6.58 10.41 -26.64
N GLU A 2 -5.34 10.07 -26.97
CA GLU A 2 -4.81 8.70 -26.84
C GLU A 2 -4.55 8.35 -25.37
N ASN A 3 -5.04 7.18 -24.97
CA ASN A 3 -4.75 6.59 -23.66
C ASN A 3 -3.24 6.32 -23.56
N PHE A 4 -2.58 6.97 -22.60
CA PHE A 4 -1.22 6.65 -22.20
C PHE A 4 -1.20 5.23 -21.65
N LYS A 5 -0.93 4.26 -22.55
CA LYS A 5 -0.63 2.88 -22.21
C LYS A 5 0.45 2.88 -21.12
N ASP A 6 0.11 2.24 -20.02
CA ASP A 6 0.99 1.82 -18.96
C ASP A 6 2.30 1.27 -19.55
N LYS A 7 3.42 1.97 -19.29
CA LYS A 7 4.73 1.32 -19.31
C LYS A 7 4.78 0.41 -18.08
N LYS A 8 4.05 -0.70 -18.11
CA LYS A 8 4.33 -1.84 -17.25
C LYS A 8 5.70 -2.37 -17.68
N ASN A 9 6.71 -2.02 -16.90
CA ASN A 9 7.87 -2.87 -16.80
C ASN A 9 7.35 -4.15 -16.15
N ASP A 10 7.01 -5.16 -16.95
CA ASP A 10 6.33 -6.39 -16.54
C ASP A 10 7.08 -7.19 -15.45
N ASP A 11 8.32 -6.82 -15.14
CA ASP A 11 9.14 -7.47 -14.12
C ASP A 11 8.98 -6.90 -12.71
N ILE A 12 8.14 -5.89 -12.47
CA ILE A 12 7.95 -5.35 -11.11
C ILE A 12 6.95 -6.22 -10.34
N LEU A 13 7.45 -6.96 -9.35
CA LEU A 13 6.64 -7.74 -8.42
C LEU A 13 6.24 -6.90 -7.21
N GLU A 14 4.95 -6.96 -6.86
CA GLU A 14 4.41 -6.32 -5.67
C GLU A 14 4.13 -7.37 -4.58
N LYS A 15 4.49 -7.07 -3.33
CA LYS A 15 4.23 -7.91 -2.18
C LYS A 15 3.74 -7.10 -0.99
N LEU A 16 2.57 -7.48 -0.48
CA LEU A 16 2.05 -7.02 0.81
C LEU A 16 2.83 -7.72 1.93
N VAL A 17 3.55 -6.94 2.74
CA VAL A 17 4.36 -7.49 3.84
C VAL A 17 3.54 -7.55 5.12
N HIS A 18 2.88 -6.44 5.48
CA HIS A 18 2.08 -6.35 6.70
C HIS A 18 0.86 -5.45 6.52
N ILE A 19 -0.25 -5.87 7.13
CA ILE A 19 -1.46 -5.06 7.30
C ILE A 19 -1.75 -4.97 8.80
N ASN A 20 -1.71 -3.76 9.33
CA ASN A 20 -1.95 -3.49 10.75
C ASN A 20 -3.25 -2.70 10.93
N ARG A 21 -4.10 -3.13 11.87
CA ARG A 21 -5.22 -2.29 12.33
C ARG A 21 -4.68 -1.28 13.34
N ILE A 22 -4.76 0.01 13.02
CA ILE A 22 -4.37 1.11 13.90
C ILE A 22 -5.60 1.77 14.51
N THR A 23 -5.44 2.39 15.69
CA THR A 23 -6.54 3.07 16.38
C THR A 23 -6.14 4.43 16.92
N LYS A 24 -7.04 5.42 16.77
CA LYS A 24 -6.98 6.71 17.47
C LYS A 24 -8.11 6.77 18.49
N VAL A 25 -7.76 6.79 19.78
CA VAL A 25 -8.72 6.95 20.87
C VAL A 25 -9.13 8.41 20.98
N VAL A 26 -10.42 8.68 21.13
CA VAL A 26 -11.02 10.01 21.33
C VAL A 26 -12.05 9.96 22.44
N LYS A 27 -12.53 11.12 22.92
CA LYS A 27 -13.47 11.23 24.04
C LYS A 27 -14.77 10.40 23.92
N GLY A 28 -15.17 10.04 22.70
CA GLY A 28 -16.40 9.28 22.41
C GLY A 28 -16.18 7.86 21.88
N GLY A 29 -14.95 7.34 21.90
CA GLY A 29 -14.65 5.98 21.43
C GLY A 29 -13.33 5.86 20.68
N ARG A 30 -13.25 4.87 19.78
CA ARG A 30 -12.04 4.57 19.01
C ARG A 30 -12.32 4.73 17.51
N ARG A 31 -11.49 5.51 16.82
CA ARG A 31 -11.46 5.52 15.36
C ARG A 31 -10.46 4.48 14.89
N PHE A 32 -10.94 3.50 14.13
CA PHE A 32 -10.11 2.47 13.51
C PHE A 32 -9.62 2.93 12.13
N GLY A 33 -8.44 2.45 11.75
CA GLY A 33 -7.89 2.54 10.41
C GLY A 33 -6.95 1.37 10.14
N PHE A 34 -6.46 1.27 8.91
CA PHE A 34 -5.51 0.26 8.48
C PHE A 34 -4.23 0.93 7.99
N SER A 35 -3.10 0.26 8.25
CA SER A 35 -1.77 0.62 7.77
C SER A 35 -1.28 -0.54 6.91
N ALA A 36 -0.87 -0.27 5.68
CA ALA A 36 -0.31 -1.25 4.78
C ALA A 36 1.18 -0.96 4.52
N LEU A 37 2.00 -1.99 4.61
CA LEU A 37 3.40 -1.95 4.17
C LEU A 37 3.55 -2.82 2.91
N VAL A 38 3.88 -2.18 1.80
CA VAL A 38 4.02 -2.80 0.49
C VAL A 38 5.47 -2.70 0.05
N VAL A 39 5.97 -3.77 -0.55
CA VAL A 39 7.29 -3.79 -1.21
C VAL A 39 7.07 -4.08 -2.68
N VAL A 40 7.73 -3.29 -3.53
CA VAL A 40 7.72 -3.43 -4.98
C VAL A 40 9.15 -3.61 -5.47
N GLY A 41 9.40 -4.50 -6.43
CA GLY A 41 10.75 -4.67 -6.95
C GLY A 41 10.87 -5.69 -8.06
N ASN A 42 11.96 -5.61 -8.82
CA ASN A 42 12.17 -6.43 -10.01
C ASN A 42 13.13 -7.62 -9.82
N GLN A 43 13.42 -7.99 -8.55
CA GLN A 43 14.40 -9.01 -8.13
C GLN A 43 15.84 -8.83 -8.65
N ALA A 44 16.08 -7.90 -9.58
CA ALA A 44 17.38 -7.52 -10.13
C ALA A 44 18.02 -6.36 -9.34
N GLY A 45 17.79 -6.33 -8.03
CA GLY A 45 18.39 -5.35 -7.11
C GLY A 45 17.70 -3.99 -7.02
N LYS A 46 16.63 -3.72 -7.78
CA LYS A 46 15.79 -2.52 -7.58
C LYS A 46 14.58 -2.87 -6.71
N ILE A 47 14.50 -2.22 -5.55
CA ILE A 47 13.44 -2.40 -4.56
C ILE A 47 12.92 -1.02 -4.16
N GLY A 48 11.59 -0.90 -4.05
CA GLY A 48 10.86 0.22 -3.48
C GLY A 48 10.01 -0.26 -2.31
N ILE A 49 9.87 0.60 -1.32
CA ILE A 49 9.05 0.35 -0.13
C ILE A 49 8.01 1.46 -0.06
N ALA A 50 6.76 1.09 0.14
CA ALA A 50 5.65 2.02 0.28
C ALA A 50 4.90 1.74 1.58
N HIS A 51 4.48 2.81 2.24
CA HIS A 51 3.69 2.76 3.45
C HIS A 51 2.44 3.62 3.30
N ALA A 52 1.27 3.03 3.47
CA ALA A 52 -0.01 3.68 3.25
C ALA A 52 -0.96 3.52 4.45
N LYS A 53 -1.93 4.42 4.56
CA LYS A 53 -2.95 4.41 5.60
C LYS A 53 -4.31 4.70 4.99
N ALA A 54 -5.29 3.84 5.24
CA ALA A 54 -6.66 4.07 4.81
C ALA A 54 -7.68 3.59 5.85
N LYS A 55 -8.95 3.86 5.55
CA LYS A 55 -10.08 3.51 6.44
C LYS A 55 -10.58 2.08 6.20
N GLN A 56 -10.37 1.55 5.00
CA GLN A 56 -10.71 0.19 4.59
C GLN A 56 -9.49 -0.48 3.95
N VAL A 57 -9.49 -1.82 3.91
CA VAL A 57 -8.35 -2.62 3.42
C VAL A 57 -8.12 -2.53 1.91
N PRO A 58 -9.16 -2.47 1.03
CA PRO A 58 -8.92 -2.31 -0.41
C PRO A 58 -8.35 -0.93 -0.79
N ASP A 59 -8.59 0.08 0.03
CA ASP A 59 -8.16 1.46 -0.19
C ASP A 59 -6.78 1.76 0.42
N ALA A 60 -6.21 0.81 1.18
CA ALA A 60 -4.95 0.96 1.92
C ALA A 60 -3.77 0.48 1.09
#